data_AF-A0A948FQK9-F1
#
_entry.id   AF-A0A948FQK9-F1
#
_cell.length_a   1.000
_cell.length_b   1.000
_cell.length_c   1.000
_cell.angle_alpha   90.00
_cell.angle_beta   90.00
_cell.angle_gamma   90.00
#
_symmetry.space_group_name_H-M   'P 1'
#
loop_
_entity.id
_entity.type
_entity.pdbx_description
1 polymer ?
#
loop_
_entity_poly.entity_id
_entity_poly.type
_entity_poly.pdbx_seq_one_letter_code
_entity_poly.pdbx_strand_id
1 'polypeptide(L)'
;MAILDADKEGFLRSATAMIQIIGRASRNPKGEVVLYADNFTEAMIKALRETYRRRHIQEKYNKKNKITPHKAKSNIKDLEVVKTDEILKQDFGLFTR
;
A
#
# COMPACT_ATOMS: atom_id res chain seq x y z
N MET A 1 4.36 2.23 0.52
CA MET A 1 3.21 2.70 1.32
C MET A 1 3.78 3.43 2.52
N ALA A 2 3.18 4.53 2.96
CA ALA A 2 3.63 5.25 4.16
C ALA A 2 2.46 5.43 5.14
N ILE A 3 2.72 5.28 6.43
CA ILE A 3 1.78 5.60 7.51
C ILE A 3 2.41 6.73 8.31
N LEU A 4 1.81 7.91 8.22
CA LEU A 4 2.18 9.08 9.01
C LEU A 4 1.54 9.01 10.39
N ASP A 5 2.21 9.56 11.41
CA ASP A 5 1.75 9.57 12.79
C ASP A 5 1.35 8.16 13.26
N ALA A 6 2.24 7.20 13.06
CA ALA A 6 1.97 5.80 13.36
C ALA A 6 1.87 5.52 14.87
N ASP A 7 2.39 6.41 15.71
CA ASP A 7 2.34 6.32 17.17
C ASP A 7 1.13 7.00 17.81
N LYS A 8 0.29 7.70 17.03
CA LYS A 8 -0.96 8.29 17.54
C LYS A 8 -2.01 7.21 17.74
N GLU A 9 -2.15 6.73 18.96
CA GLU A 9 -3.13 5.69 19.29
C GLU A 9 -4.57 6.12 18.99
N GLY A 10 -5.37 5.17 18.53
CA GLY A 10 -6.74 5.39 18.10
C GLY A 10 -7.19 4.34 17.10
N PHE A 11 -8.44 4.43 16.65
CA PHE A 11 -9.04 3.42 15.77
C PHE A 11 -8.21 3.16 14.50
N LEU A 12 -7.74 4.21 13.83
CA LEU A 12 -6.95 4.15 12.60
C LEU A 12 -5.50 3.67 12.79
N ARG A 13 -5.04 3.56 14.04
CA ARG A 13 -3.69 3.09 14.41
C ARG A 13 -3.74 1.87 15.33
N SER A 14 -4.90 1.22 15.39
CA SER A 14 -5.03 -0.11 15.97
C SER A 14 -4.18 -1.13 15.18
N ALA A 15 -3.75 -2.19 15.86
CA ALA A 15 -2.95 -3.25 15.24
C ALA A 15 -3.63 -3.84 14.00
N THR A 16 -4.95 -4.02 14.04
CA THR A 16 -5.75 -4.54 12.93
C THR A 16 -5.76 -3.60 11.73
N ALA A 17 -5.96 -2.29 11.95
CA ALA A 17 -5.91 -1.28 10.90
C ALA A 17 -4.52 -1.21 10.24
N MET A 18 -3.45 -1.22 11.04
CA MET A 18 -2.07 -1.24 10.52
C MET A 18 -1.80 -2.48 9.67
N ILE A 19 -2.22 -3.67 10.13
CA ILE A 19 -2.06 -4.91 9.37
C ILE A 19 -2.78 -4.82 8.01
N GLN A 20 -3.98 -4.23 7.96
CA GLN A 20 -4.70 -4.04 6.69
C GLN A 20 -3.97 -3.09 5.75
N ILE A 21 -3.45 -1.97 6.25
CA ILE A 21 -2.69 -0.99 5.44
C ILE A 21 -1.40 -1.64 4.91
N ILE A 22 -0.64 -2.32 5.78
CA ILE A 22 0.55 -3.08 5.40
C ILE A 22 0.21 -4.12 4.31
N GLY A 23 -0.92 -4.81 4.47
CA GLY A 23 -1.42 -5.79 3.51
C GLY A 23 -1.63 -5.23 2.10
N ARG A 24 -1.90 -3.93 1.94
CA ARG A 24 -2.00 -3.30 0.61
C ARG A 24 -0.67 -3.33 -0.16
N ALA A 25 0.47 -3.22 0.54
CA ALA A 25 1.80 -3.28 -0.09
C ALA A 25 2.22 -4.70 -0.49
N SER A 26 1.60 -5.74 0.09
CA SER A 26 1.99 -7.14 -0.11
C SER A 26 1.79 -7.68 -1.54
N ARG A 27 1.03 -6.97 -2.37
CA ARG A 27 0.76 -7.34 -3.79
C ARG A 27 1.94 -7.07 -4.73
N ASN A 28 3.04 -6.52 -4.23
CA ASN A 28 4.25 -6.23 -4.98
C ASN A 28 5.45 -6.98 -4.36
N PRO A 29 6.28 -7.70 -5.13
CA PRO A 29 7.50 -8.34 -4.63
C PRO A 29 8.48 -7.38 -3.93
N LYS A 30 8.53 -6.12 -4.36
CA LYS A 30 9.31 -5.04 -3.73
C LYS A 30 8.44 -4.16 -2.83
N GLY A 31 7.32 -4.69 -2.33
CA GLY A 31 6.40 -3.96 -1.48
C GLY A 31 7.06 -3.59 -0.16
N GLU A 32 7.04 -2.29 0.14
CA GLU A 32 7.62 -1.74 1.36
C GLU A 32 6.64 -0.79 2.04
N VAL A 33 6.70 -0.77 3.37
CA VAL A 33 5.87 0.06 4.23
C VAL A 33 6.78 0.81 5.20
N VAL A 34 6.64 2.13 5.23
CA VAL A 34 7.36 3.00 6.16
C VAL A 34 6.37 3.54 7.19
N LEU A 35 6.67 3.34 8.47
CA LEU A 35 5.91 3.87 9.60
C LEU A 35 6.68 5.07 10.15
N TYR A 36 6.13 6.28 10.00
CA TYR A 36 6.69 7.49 10.61
C TYR A 36 6.08 7.65 12.00
N ALA A 37 6.91 7.61 13.03
CA ALA A 37 6.51 7.69 14.43
C ALA A 37 7.70 8.18 15.26
N ASP A 38 7.40 8.85 16.37
CA ASP A 38 8.41 9.21 17.36
C ASP A 38 8.66 8.05 18.33
N ASN A 39 7.62 7.26 18.64
CA ASN A 39 7.70 6.15 19.59
C ASN A 39 7.15 4.83 19.04
N PHE A 40 7.59 3.70 19.61
CA PHE A 40 7.02 2.39 19.32
C PHE A 40 5.83 2.08 20.23
N THR A 41 4.63 2.01 19.65
CA THR A 41 3.41 1.62 20.39
C THR A 41 3.22 0.10 20.39
N GLU A 42 2.40 -0.40 21.32
CA GLU A 42 2.08 -1.84 21.38
C GLU A 42 1.36 -2.31 20.10
N ALA A 43 0.51 -1.46 19.52
CA ALA A 43 -0.18 -1.73 18.26
C ALA A 43 0.80 -1.93 17.10
N MET A 44 1.83 -1.07 17.00
CA MET A 44 2.90 -1.21 16.00
C MET A 44 3.66 -2.52 16.19
N ILE A 45 4.05 -2.85 17.42
CA ILE A 45 4.78 -4.07 17.73
C ILE A 45 3.95 -5.30 17.35
N LYS A 46 2.66 -5.33 17.69
CA LYS A 46 1.74 -6.40 17.30
C LYS A 46 1.65 -6.54 15.78
N ALA A 47 1.48 -5.43 15.05
CA ALA A 47 1.39 -5.43 13.60
C ALA A 47 2.70 -5.90 12.91
N LEU A 48 3.85 -5.42 13.40
CA LEU A 48 5.17 -5.81 12.91
C LEU A 48 5.44 -7.30 13.16
N ARG A 49 5.18 -7.80 14.38
CA ARG A 49 5.34 -9.22 14.72
C ARG A 49 4.54 -10.13 13.79
N GLU A 50 3.28 -9.79 13.55
CA GLU A 50 2.43 -10.58 12.65
C GLU A 50 2.91 -10.51 11.20
N THR A 51 3.38 -9.34 10.75
CA THR A 51 3.95 -9.15 9.42
C THR A 51 5.21 -10.01 9.22
N TYR A 52 6.16 -9.96 10.16
CA TYR A 52 7.38 -10.76 10.10
C TYR A 52 7.10 -12.26 10.21
N ARG A 53 6.17 -12.68 11.08
CA ARG A 53 5.75 -14.08 11.18
C ARG A 53 5.23 -14.62 9.86
N ARG A 54 4.34 -13.87 9.19
CA ARG A 54 3.79 -14.24 7.87
C ARG A 54 4.89 -14.30 6.81
N ARG A 55 5.76 -13.28 6.76
CA ARG A 55 6.86 -13.22 5.80
C ARG A 55 7.82 -14.39 5.95
N HIS A 56 8.18 -14.75 7.17
CA HIS A 56 9.07 -15.89 7.43
C HIS A 56 8.48 -17.22 6.92
N ILE A 57 7.19 -17.46 7.18
CA ILE A 57 6.48 -18.66 6.69
C ILE A 57 6.48 -18.68 5.16
N GLN A 58 6.17 -17.54 4.52
CA GLN A 58 6.15 -17.42 3.06
C GLN A 58 7.53 -17.64 2.44
N GLU A 59 8.59 -17.07 3.01
CA GLU A 59 9.97 -17.25 2.54
C GLU A 59 10.42 -18.72 2.67
N LYS A 60 10.09 -19.38 3.79
CA LYS A 60 10.38 -20.81 3.98
C LYS A 60 9.66 -21.68 2.96
N TYR A 61 8.38 -21.39 2.71
CA TYR A 61 7.59 -22.09 1.70
C TYR A 61 8.14 -21.86 0.28
N ASN A 62 8.48 -20.62 -0.06
CA ASN A 62 9.04 -20.29 -1.37
C ASN A 62 10.39 -20.97 -1.60
N LYS A 63 11.28 -21.00 -0.60
CA LYS A 63 12.56 -21.72 -0.67
C LYS A 63 12.36 -23.22 -0.87
N LYS A 64 11.45 -23.84 -0.12
CA LYS A 64 11.15 -25.28 -0.24
C LYS A 64 10.59 -25.65 -1.62
N ASN A 65 9.76 -24.79 -2.20
CA ASN A 65 9.07 -25.05 -3.47
C ASN A 65 9.71 -24.37 -4.68
N LYS A 66 10.87 -23.72 -4.53
CA LYS A 66 11.56 -22.95 -5.58
C LYS A 66 10.68 -21.89 -6.25
N ILE A 67 9.77 -21.26 -5.49
CA ILE A 67 8.88 -20.22 -5.99
C ILE A 67 9.60 -18.87 -5.95
N THR A 68 9.64 -18.18 -7.08
CA THR A 68 10.11 -16.79 -7.16
C THR A 68 8.90 -15.85 -7.08
N PRO A 69 8.86 -14.87 -6.17
CA PRO A 69 7.76 -13.91 -6.08
C PRO A 69 7.64 -13.06 -7.35
N HIS A 70 6.45 -13.04 -7.95
CA HIS A 70 6.14 -12.20 -9.12
C HIS A 70 4.92 -11.33 -8.82
N LYS A 71 4.81 -10.18 -9.52
CA LYS A 71 3.62 -9.35 -9.45
C LYS A 71 2.44 -10.11 -10.06
N ALA A 72 1.29 -10.09 -9.39
CA ALA A 72 0.06 -10.61 -9.96
C ALA A 72 -0.34 -9.77 -11.19
N LYS A 73 -0.70 -10.44 -12.28
CA LYS A 73 -1.33 -9.77 -13.43
C LYS A 73 -2.79 -9.47 -13.05
N SER A 74 -3.17 -8.21 -13.09
CA SER A 74 -4.57 -7.81 -12.93
C SER A 74 -5.18 -7.68 -14.31
N ASN A 75 -6.30 -8.37 -14.56
CA ASN A 75 -7.17 -8.04 -15.69
C ASN A 75 -7.90 -6.76 -15.30
N ILE A 76 -7.31 -5.61 -15.67
CA ILE A 76 -8.01 -4.34 -15.63
C ILE A 76 -9.18 -4.51 -16.59
N LYS A 77 -10.42 -4.48 -16.08
CA LYS A 77 -11.56 -4.24 -16.96
C LYS A 77 -11.33 -2.86 -17.56
N ASP A 78 -11.26 -2.78 -18.88
CA ASP A 78 -11.22 -1.50 -19.56
C ASP A 78 -12.36 -0.65 -18.99
N LEU A 79 -11.98 0.44 -18.32
CA LEU A 79 -12.94 1.42 -17.87
C LEU A 79 -13.58 1.94 -19.15
N GLU A 80 -14.87 1.72 -19.32
CA GLU A 80 -15.64 2.36 -20.38
C GLU A 80 -15.37 3.86 -20.25
N VAL A 81 -14.62 4.39 -21.22
CA VAL A 81 -14.35 5.81 -21.33
C VAL A 81 -15.73 6.45 -21.46
N VAL A 82 -16.21 7.06 -20.37
CA VAL A 82 -17.31 8.01 -20.45
C VAL A 82 -16.87 9.01 -21.50
N LYS A 83 -17.54 8.99 -22.66
CA LYS A 83 -17.33 9.97 -23.72
C LYS A 83 -17.57 11.34 -23.11
N THR A 84 -16.48 12.00 -22.74
CA THR A 84 -16.46 13.45 -22.58
C THR A 84 -16.28 14.00 -23.99
N ASP A 85 -17.35 13.86 -24.77
CA ASP A 85 -17.56 14.68 -25.95
C ASP A 85 -17.76 16.11 -25.43
N GLU A 86 -16.67 16.81 -25.14
CA GLU A 86 -16.54 18.25 -25.24
C GLU A 86 -15.12 18.66 -24.84
N ILE A 87 -14.36 19.02 -25.86
CA ILE A 87 -13.03 19.56 -25.79
C ILE A 87 -13.09 20.87 -24.96
N LEU A 88 -12.69 20.82 -23.70
CA LEU A 88 -12.36 22.03 -22.94
C LEU A 88 -11.09 22.65 -23.53
N LYS A 89 -11.24 23.43 -24.61
CA LYS A 89 -10.24 24.42 -25.02
C LYS A 89 -10.26 25.57 -24.01
N GLN A 90 -9.63 25.39 -22.85
CA GLN A 90 -9.22 26.53 -22.06
C GLN A 90 -7.96 27.11 -22.69
N ASP A 91 -8.17 28.11 -23.54
CA ASP A 91 -7.13 28.95 -24.09
C ASP A 91 -6.66 29.92 -22.98
N PHE A 92 -5.53 29.63 -22.34
CA PHE A 92 -4.93 30.47 -21.30
C PHE A 92 -4.09 31.65 -21.87
N GLY A 93 -4.36 32.06 -23.12
CA GLY A 93 -3.55 33.03 -23.85
C GLY A 93 -3.89 34.53 -23.69
N LEU A 94 -4.86 34.93 -22.86
CA LEU A 94 -5.34 36.33 -22.82
C LEU A 94 -5.20 37.06 -21.47
N PHE A 95 -4.43 36.52 -20.52
CA PHE A 95 -4.14 37.22 -19.24
C PHE A 95 -2.68 37.64 -19.08
N THR A 96 -1.98 37.97 -20.18
CA THR A 96 -0.74 38.74 -20.10
C THR A 96 -0.95 40.10 -20.74
N ARG A 97 -1.37 41.05 -19.92
CA ARG A 97 -1.14 42.48 -20.13
C ARG A 97 -0.67 43.07 -18.82
#